data_AF-A0A2I0D8J0-F1
#
_entry.id   AF-A0A2I0D8J0-F1
#
_cell.length_a   1.000
_cell.length_b   1.000
_cell.length_c   1.000
_cell.angle_alpha   90.00
_cell.angle_beta   90.00
_cell.angle_gamma   90.00
#
_symmetry.space_group_name_H-M   'P 1'
#
loop_
_entity.id
_entity.type
_entity.pdbx_description
1 polymer ?
#
loop_
_entity_poly.entity_id
_entity_poly.type
_entity_poly.pdbx_seq_one_letter_code
_entity_poly.pdbx_strand_id
1 'polypeptide(L)'
;MTGKLTSFDGSFNFDSNNLKESKAKFTITVSSVNTENEQREQHLQSPYFFDSETYPKMTFTSTKFSKKTDTEYLIYGKLTIKDQIKDVVLPMKIAGKMEHPMAKGVFVLSVAINATIDRTD
;
A
#
# COMPACT_ATOMS: atom_id res chain seq x y z
N MET A 1 11.65 10.06 11.86
CA MET A 1 11.49 8.80 12.62
C MET A 1 10.91 7.75 11.69
N THR A 2 11.37 6.50 11.79
CA THR A 2 10.96 5.39 10.93
C THR A 2 10.12 4.38 11.72
N GLY A 3 9.27 3.66 11.01
CA GLY A 3 8.45 2.58 11.55
C GLY A 3 7.96 1.69 10.40
N LYS A 4 7.47 0.50 10.75
CA LYS A 4 7.02 -0.52 9.79
C LYS A 4 5.68 -1.10 10.25
N LEU A 5 4.90 -1.60 9.31
CA LEU A 5 3.72 -2.42 9.58
C LEU A 5 4.06 -3.84 9.12
N THR A 6 4.13 -4.77 10.07
CA THR A 6 4.73 -6.10 9.82
C THR A 6 3.70 -7.14 9.38
N SER A 7 2.40 -6.86 9.55
CA SER A 7 1.31 -7.75 9.14
C SER A 7 0.41 -7.03 8.13
N PHE A 8 0.48 -7.47 6.89
CA PHE A 8 -0.34 -6.99 5.79
C PHE A 8 -0.68 -8.14 4.85
N ASP A 9 -1.78 -7.97 4.14
CA ASP A 9 -2.25 -8.85 3.07
C ASP A 9 -2.68 -7.99 1.88
N GLY A 10 -2.64 -8.55 0.67
CA GLY A 10 -3.11 -7.82 -0.49
C GLY A 10 -3.09 -8.61 -1.77
N SER A 11 -3.84 -8.09 -2.74
CA SER A 11 -3.83 -8.56 -4.12
C SER A 11 -3.40 -7.43 -5.05
N PHE A 12 -2.58 -7.77 -6.03
CA PHE A 12 -2.09 -6.83 -7.01
C PHE A 12 -2.10 -7.49 -8.39
N ASN A 13 -3.01 -7.03 -9.24
CA ASN A 13 -3.09 -7.38 -10.65
C ASN A 13 -2.70 -6.16 -11.47
N PHE A 14 -1.69 -6.31 -12.32
CA PHE A 14 -1.21 -5.22 -13.16
C PHE A 14 -0.96 -5.71 -14.57
N ASP A 15 -1.59 -5.03 -15.52
CA ASP A 15 -1.41 -5.25 -16.95
C ASP A 15 -1.09 -3.91 -17.60
N SER A 16 0.16 -3.73 -18.03
CA SER A 16 0.62 -2.52 -18.69
C SER A 16 -0.07 -2.26 -20.04
N ASN A 17 -0.61 -3.28 -20.68
CA ASN A 17 -1.36 -3.18 -21.94
C ASN A 17 -2.85 -2.91 -21.69
N ASN A 18 -3.37 -3.29 -20.52
CA ASN A 18 -4.75 -3.05 -20.13
C ASN A 18 -4.90 -2.57 -18.67
N LEU A 19 -4.55 -1.30 -18.45
CA LEU A 19 -4.63 -0.67 -17.13
C LEU A 19 -6.04 -0.63 -16.52
N LYS A 20 -7.11 -0.82 -17.32
CA LYS A 20 -8.49 -0.85 -16.81
C LYS A 20 -8.80 -2.11 -16.01
N GLU A 21 -8.13 -3.22 -16.33
CA GLU A 21 -8.25 -4.48 -15.59
C GLU A 21 -7.27 -4.57 -14.41
N SER A 22 -6.37 -3.59 -14.30
CA SER A 22 -5.42 -3.51 -13.19
C SER A 22 -6.13 -3.14 -11.90
N LYS A 23 -5.86 -3.88 -10.83
CA LYS A 23 -6.50 -3.75 -9.51
C LYS A 23 -5.47 -3.99 -8.42
N ALA A 24 -5.51 -3.17 -7.38
CA ALA A 24 -4.75 -3.36 -6.16
C ALA A 24 -5.67 -3.23 -4.95
N LYS A 25 -5.51 -4.15 -4.00
CA LYS A 25 -6.16 -4.08 -2.69
C LYS A 25 -5.14 -4.46 -1.63
N PHE A 26 -5.02 -3.63 -0.61
CA PHE A 26 -4.16 -3.91 0.54
C PHE A 26 -4.97 -3.80 1.82
N THR A 27 -4.66 -4.67 2.78
CA THR A 27 -5.20 -4.65 4.13
C THR A 27 -4.02 -4.75 5.09
N ILE A 28 -3.95 -3.85 6.06
CA ILE A 28 -2.87 -3.80 7.04
C ILE A 28 -3.47 -3.94 8.43
N THR A 29 -2.89 -4.82 9.24
CA THR A 29 -3.28 -4.99 10.65
C THR A 29 -2.64 -3.88 11.48
N VAL A 30 -3.45 -3.06 12.15
CA VAL A 30 -2.96 -1.87 12.88
C VAL A 30 -2.04 -2.25 14.04
N SER A 31 -2.34 -3.33 14.76
CA SER A 31 -1.51 -3.81 15.88
C SER A 31 -0.13 -4.32 15.48
N SER A 32 0.15 -4.40 14.17
CA SER A 32 1.47 -4.77 13.64
C SER A 32 2.45 -3.60 13.49
N VAL A 33 2.06 -2.43 13.98
CA VAL A 33 2.94 -1.26 14.03
C VAL A 33 4.18 -1.57 14.85
N ASN A 34 5.35 -1.35 14.25
CA ASN A 34 6.64 -1.54 14.88
C ASN A 34 7.49 -0.30 14.65
N THR A 35 7.92 0.32 15.74
CA THR A 35 8.81 1.49 15.75
C THR A 35 10.08 1.22 16.54
N GLU A 36 10.34 -0.04 16.87
CA GLU A 36 11.42 -0.50 17.77
C GLU A 36 11.33 0.15 19.17
N ASN A 37 10.12 0.52 19.58
CA ASN A 37 9.83 1.15 20.87
C ASN A 37 8.41 0.75 21.32
N GLU A 38 8.35 -0.20 22.25
CA GLU A 38 7.10 -0.81 22.71
C GLU A 38 6.11 0.21 23.31
N GLN A 39 6.59 1.17 24.11
CA GLN A 39 5.72 2.21 24.69
C GLN A 39 5.07 3.07 23.61
N ARG A 40 5.82 3.40 22.56
CA ARG A 40 5.28 4.15 21.43
C ARG A 40 4.31 3.30 20.62
N GLU A 41 4.59 2.02 20.42
CA GLU A 41 3.69 1.10 19.71
C GLU A 41 2.35 0.96 20.43
N GLN A 42 2.36 0.83 21.76
CA GLN A 42 1.16 0.86 22.60
C GLN A 42 0.41 2.19 22.44
N HIS A 43 1.12 3.31 22.44
CA HIS A 43 0.49 4.63 22.26
C HIS A 43 -0.14 4.79 20.87
N LEU A 44 0.53 4.32 19.80
CA LEU A 44 0.00 4.37 18.43
C LEU A 44 -1.25 3.50 18.25
N GLN A 45 -1.37 2.42 19.01
CA GLN A 45 -2.54 1.55 19.01
C GLN A 45 -3.73 2.12 19.82
N SER A 46 -3.47 3.08 20.69
CA SER A 46 -4.51 3.67 21.55
C SER A 46 -5.58 4.47 20.77
N PRO A 47 -6.72 4.78 21.40
CA PRO A 47 -7.80 5.58 20.80
C PRO A 47 -7.39 6.96 20.29
N TYR A 48 -6.32 7.55 20.85
CA TYR A 48 -5.79 8.85 20.44
C TYR A 48 -5.10 8.84 19.07
N PHE A 49 -4.70 7.67 18.58
CA PHE A 49 -4.06 7.48 17.29
C PHE A 49 -4.90 6.53 16.44
N PHE A 50 -4.41 5.33 16.15
CA PHE A 50 -5.06 4.41 15.22
C PHE A 50 -6.24 3.67 15.82
N ASP A 51 -6.37 3.62 17.15
CA ASP A 51 -7.47 2.93 17.84
C ASP A 51 -7.64 1.50 17.33
N SER A 52 -6.63 0.66 17.55
CA SER A 52 -6.56 -0.67 16.94
C SER A 52 -7.63 -1.63 17.45
N GLU A 53 -8.20 -1.38 18.63
CA GLU A 53 -9.31 -2.18 19.17
C GLU A 53 -10.60 -1.93 18.36
N THR A 54 -10.91 -0.67 18.05
CA THR A 54 -12.10 -0.31 17.28
C THR A 54 -11.88 -0.49 15.77
N TYR A 55 -10.69 -0.16 15.28
CA TYR A 55 -10.31 -0.19 13.87
C TYR A 55 -9.07 -1.07 13.66
N PRO A 56 -9.21 -2.41 13.71
CA PRO A 56 -8.07 -3.31 13.65
C PRO A 56 -7.35 -3.32 12.29
N LYS A 57 -7.96 -2.74 11.25
CA LYS A 57 -7.48 -2.80 9.86
C LYS A 57 -7.49 -1.43 9.19
N MET A 58 -6.39 -1.10 8.52
CA MET A 58 -6.34 -0.08 7.49
C MET A 58 -6.44 -0.74 6.13
N THR A 59 -7.11 -0.10 5.17
CA THR A 59 -7.29 -0.70 3.83
C THR A 59 -7.00 0.30 2.72
N PHE A 60 -6.49 -0.20 1.60
CA PHE A 60 -6.38 0.55 0.37
C PHE A 60 -7.06 -0.22 -0.75
N THR A 61 -7.88 0.45 -1.56
CA THR A 61 -8.50 -0.14 -2.75
C THR A 61 -8.30 0.79 -3.95
N SER A 62 -7.62 0.30 -4.98
CA SER A 62 -7.42 1.06 -6.21
C SER A 62 -8.74 1.31 -6.94
N THR A 63 -8.89 2.50 -7.50
CA THR A 63 -9.99 2.88 -8.38
C THR A 63 -9.54 3.01 -9.83
N LYS A 64 -8.27 3.38 -10.07
CA LYS A 64 -7.74 3.58 -11.43
C LYS A 64 -6.22 3.47 -11.45
N PHE A 65 -5.69 2.91 -12.54
CA PHE A 65 -4.28 3.01 -12.89
C PHE A 65 -4.12 3.95 -14.09
N SER A 66 -3.04 4.74 -14.09
CA SER A 66 -2.70 5.63 -15.21
C SER A 66 -1.22 5.52 -15.53
N LYS A 67 -0.88 5.44 -16.81
CA LYS A 67 0.50 5.47 -17.27
C LYS A 67 1.04 6.91 -17.20
N LYS A 68 2.25 7.11 -16.66
CA LYS A 68 3.03 8.35 -16.85
C LYS A 68 4.12 8.15 -17.89
N THR A 69 4.90 7.09 -17.74
CA THR A 69 5.97 6.68 -18.66
C THR A 69 5.92 5.15 -18.82
N ASP A 70 6.88 4.55 -19.53
CA ASP A 70 6.92 3.08 -19.65
C ASP A 70 7.19 2.37 -18.32
N THR A 71 7.87 3.03 -17.39
CA THR A 71 8.24 2.47 -16.09
C THR A 71 7.56 3.17 -14.91
N GLU A 72 6.82 4.26 -15.13
CA GLU A 72 6.13 5.01 -14.09
C GLU A 72 4.62 5.08 -14.32
N TYR A 73 3.87 4.81 -13.25
CA TYR A 73 2.42 4.75 -13.24
C TYR A 73 1.89 5.48 -12.01
N LEU A 74 0.62 5.91 -12.07
CA LEU A 74 -0.13 6.42 -10.93
C LEU A 74 -1.25 5.45 -10.59
N ILE A 75 -1.33 5.07 -9.32
CA ILE A 75 -2.42 4.27 -8.76
C ILE A 75 -3.30 5.20 -7.95
N TYR A 76 -4.49 5.47 -8.45
CA TYR A 76 -5.53 6.17 -7.71
C TYR A 76 -6.29 5.14 -6.88
N GLY A 77 -6.61 5.47 -5.65
CA GLY A 77 -7.38 4.58 -4.79
C GLY A 77 -7.89 5.24 -3.53
N LYS A 78 -8.74 4.52 -2.83
CA LYS A 78 -9.30 4.92 -1.54
C LYS A 78 -8.48 4.28 -0.44
N LEU A 79 -7.90 5.11 0.41
CA LEU A 79 -7.23 4.72 1.65
C LEU A 79 -8.20 4.94 2.81
N THR A 80 -8.43 3.89 3.58
CA THR A 80 -9.25 3.92 4.78
C THR A 80 -8.37 3.73 6.00
N ILE A 81 -8.41 4.72 6.89
CA ILE A 81 -7.75 4.68 8.21
C ILE A 81 -8.82 5.09 9.23
N LYS A 82 -9.08 4.21 10.20
CA LYS A 82 -10.23 4.34 11.12
C LYS A 82 -11.56 4.45 10.35
N ASP A 83 -12.34 5.48 10.64
CA ASP A 83 -13.61 5.82 10.00
C ASP A 83 -13.43 6.78 8.80
N GLN A 84 -12.20 7.22 8.53
CA GLN A 84 -11.91 8.17 7.45
C GLN A 84 -11.54 7.44 6.16
N ILE A 85 -12.14 7.87 5.05
CA ILE A 85 -11.82 7.40 3.69
C ILE A 85 -11.31 8.58 2.88
N LYS A 86 -10.13 8.45 2.29
CA LYS A 86 -9.51 9.48 1.46
C LYS A 86 -9.08 8.93 0.11
N ASP A 87 -9.29 9.73 -0.92
CA ASP A 87 -8.74 9.45 -2.25
C ASP A 87 -7.27 9.85 -2.27
N VAL A 88 -6.39 8.88 -2.53
CA VAL A 88 -4.94 9.07 -2.58
C VAL A 88 -4.40 8.63 -3.94
N VAL A 89 -3.25 9.21 -4.31
CA VAL A 89 -2.53 8.85 -5.53
C VAL A 89 -1.17 8.30 -5.16
N LEU A 90 -0.94 7.02 -5.44
CA LEU A 90 0.33 6.33 -5.18
C LEU A 90 1.15 6.28 -6.48
N PRO A 91 2.30 6.97 -6.56
CA PRO A 91 3.19 6.85 -7.71
C PRO A 91 3.93 5.51 -7.62
N MET A 92 3.77 4.71 -8.67
CA MET A 92 4.38 3.40 -8.83
C MET A 92 5.51 3.49 -9.85
N LYS A 93 6.69 3.00 -9.47
CA LYS A 93 7.86 2.89 -10.36
C LYS A 93 8.28 1.43 -10.48
N ILE A 94 8.41 0.96 -11.72
CA ILE A 94 8.99 -0.34 -12.03
C ILE A 94 10.50 -0.16 -12.05
N ALA A 95 11.19 -0.67 -11.03
CA ALA A 95 12.64 -0.58 -10.86
C ALA A 95 13.39 -1.68 -11.61
N GLY A 96 12.72 -2.78 -11.93
CA GLY A 96 13.31 -3.89 -12.68
C GLY A 96 12.28 -4.92 -13.10
N LYS A 97 12.57 -5.64 -14.18
CA LYS A 97 11.82 -6.79 -14.66
C LYS A 97 12.81 -7.94 -14.85
N MET A 98 12.53 -9.08 -14.23
CA MET A 98 13.32 -10.29 -14.40
C MET A 98 12.41 -11.45 -14.77
N GLU A 99 12.91 -12.40 -15.55
CA GLU A 99 12.20 -13.67 -15.77
C GLU A 99 12.39 -14.56 -14.54
N HIS A 100 11.32 -15.26 -14.15
CA HIS A 100 11.36 -16.15 -12.99
C HIS A 100 12.28 -17.34 -13.30
N PRO A 101 13.29 -17.64 -12.45
CA PRO A 101 14.33 -18.62 -12.77
C PRO A 101 13.79 -20.04 -12.97
N MET A 102 12.64 -20.38 -12.38
CA MET A 102 12.04 -21.71 -12.46
C MET A 102 10.74 -21.77 -13.29
N ALA A 103 10.24 -20.64 -13.81
CA ALA A 103 8.95 -20.59 -14.52
C ALA A 103 9.10 -19.76 -15.81
N LYS A 104 9.38 -20.43 -16.92
CA LYS A 104 9.55 -19.79 -18.23
C LYS A 104 8.31 -18.98 -18.60
N GLY A 105 8.53 -17.73 -19.03
CA GLY A 105 7.47 -16.80 -19.39
C GLY A 105 6.77 -16.10 -18.22
N VAL A 106 7.12 -16.42 -16.96
CA VAL A 106 6.67 -15.66 -15.79
C VAL A 106 7.69 -14.57 -15.50
N PHE A 107 7.22 -13.32 -15.38
CA PHE A 107 8.09 -12.18 -15.06
C PHE A 107 7.82 -11.69 -13.64
N VAL A 108 8.90 -11.43 -12.91
CA VAL A 108 8.87 -10.78 -11.60
C VAL A 108 9.22 -9.31 -11.82
N LEU A 109 8.36 -8.42 -11.33
CA LEU A 109 8.57 -6.98 -11.35
C LEU A 109 9.02 -6.51 -9.97
N SER A 110 10.11 -5.74 -9.93
CA SER A 110 10.45 -4.96 -8.75
C SER A 110 9.72 -3.62 -8.84
N VAL A 111 8.86 -3.35 -7.86
CA VAL A 111 8.01 -2.17 -7.81
C VAL A 111 8.33 -1.35 -6.57
N ALA A 112 8.53 -0.05 -6.76
CA ALA A 112 8.70 0.92 -5.69
C ALA A 112 7.53 1.90 -5.68
N ILE A 113 6.96 2.14 -4.50
CA ILE A 113 5.89 3.13 -4.28
C ILE A 113 6.35 4.03 -3.14
N ASN A 114 6.33 5.34 -3.38
CA ASN A 114 6.64 6.34 -2.36
C ASN A 114 5.51 7.37 -2.36
N ALA A 115 4.87 7.56 -1.21
CA ALA A 115 3.76 8.50 -1.08
C ALA A 115 3.89 9.29 0.22
N THR A 116 3.38 10.52 0.19
CA THR A 116 3.20 11.37 1.36
C THR A 116 1.71 11.51 1.59
N ILE A 117 1.28 11.25 2.82
CA ILE A 117 -0.11 11.38 3.26
C ILE A 117 -0.08 12.35 4.43
N ASP A 118 -0.85 13.43 4.36
CA ASP A 118 -1.02 14.33 5.49
C ASP A 118 -2.07 13.74 6.44
N ARG A 119 -1.83 13.84 7.75
CA ARG A 119 -2.80 13.38 8.75
C ARG A 119 -4.00 14.33 8.89
N THR A 120 -3.85 15.57 8.42
CA THR A 120 -4.83 16.64 8.57
C THR A 120 -5.78 16.75 7.39
N ASP A 121 -5.46 16.06 6.28
CA ASP A 121 -6.32 15.94 5.10
C ASP A 121 -7.62 15.21 5.40
#